data_AF-K4AFZ3-F1
#
_entry.id   AF-K4AFZ3-F1
#
_cell.length_a   1.000
_cell.length_b   1.000
_cell.length_c   1.000
_cell.angle_alpha   90.00
_cell.angle_beta   90.00
_cell.angle_gamma   90.00
#
_symmetry.space_group_name_H-M   'P 1'
#
loop_
_entity.id
_entity.type
_entity.pdbx_description
1 polymer ?
#
loop_
_entity_poly.entity_id
_entity_poly.type
_entity_poly.pdbx_seq_one_letter_code
_entity_poly.pdbx_strand_id
1 'polypeptide(L)'
;MWTFVKDNYALQYITDAGAEIVDATITNKRFNSSDPEDMDNFHAILCTVDVVIDQTYALEPAEYKLSTFFENINVSHDSCFSFVSNRRIWRFDKRIGASGTLDWYDGAISQPQLVLGDLIEVFFPTGNYTTIYFRNLAKEEGVTEIGPEMCLRSISTTMEPIILPCQ
;
A
#
# COMPACT_ATOMS: atom_id res chain seq x y z
N MET A 1 -1.70 11.87 14.77
CA MET A 1 -1.15 10.70 15.49
C MET A 1 -0.73 9.67 14.46
N TRP A 2 0.54 9.30 14.43
CA TRP A 2 1.10 8.32 13.51
C TRP A 2 1.35 6.99 14.21
N THR A 3 1.29 5.89 13.47
CA THR A 3 1.54 4.54 13.98
C THR A 3 2.03 3.66 12.85
N PHE A 4 3.06 2.86 13.11
CA PHE A 4 3.40 1.73 12.24
C PHE A 4 2.55 0.54 12.63
N VAL A 5 1.67 0.13 11.73
CA VAL A 5 0.69 -0.93 11.99
C VAL A 5 1.26 -2.31 11.70
N LYS A 6 0.86 -3.29 12.51
CA LYS A 6 1.05 -4.71 12.24
C LYS A 6 -0.31 -5.37 12.23
N ASP A 7 -0.85 -5.48 11.03
CA ASP A 7 -2.09 -6.18 10.81
C ASP A 7 -1.79 -7.65 10.58
N ASN A 8 -2.28 -8.52 11.46
CA ASN A 8 -2.00 -9.96 11.38
C ASN A 8 -2.40 -10.57 10.02
N TYR A 9 -3.47 -10.05 9.38
CA TYR A 9 -3.89 -10.54 8.07
C TYR A 9 -2.94 -10.11 6.95
N ALA A 10 -2.34 -8.91 7.03
CA ALA A 10 -1.40 -8.40 6.04
C ALA A 10 0.02 -8.96 6.25
N LEU A 11 0.40 -9.22 7.50
CA LEU A 11 1.73 -9.67 7.89
C LEU A 11 2.17 -10.95 7.18
N GLN A 12 1.25 -11.91 7.02
CA GLN A 12 1.55 -13.15 6.32
C GLN A 12 1.89 -12.87 4.86
N TYR A 13 1.10 -12.05 4.15
CA TYR A 13 1.39 -11.69 2.76
C TYR A 13 2.69 -10.89 2.62
N ILE A 14 3.01 -10.00 3.56
CA ILE A 14 4.28 -9.25 3.56
C ILE A 14 5.47 -10.23 3.68
N THR A 15 5.36 -11.19 4.59
CA THR A 15 6.38 -12.21 4.83
C THR A 15 6.53 -13.14 3.62
N ASP A 16 5.41 -13.62 3.06
CA ASP A 16 5.38 -14.50 1.89
C ASP A 16 5.90 -13.80 0.62
N ALA A 17 5.70 -12.48 0.52
CA ALA A 17 6.29 -11.67 -0.54
C ALA A 17 7.79 -11.39 -0.35
N GLY A 18 8.38 -11.80 0.78
CA GLY A 18 9.81 -11.70 1.07
C GLY A 18 10.25 -10.39 1.73
N ALA A 19 9.31 -9.61 2.29
CA ALA A 19 9.60 -8.37 3.01
C ALA A 19 9.46 -8.53 4.52
N GLU A 20 10.08 -7.60 5.25
CA GLU A 20 9.99 -7.50 6.71
C GLU A 20 9.39 -6.15 7.09
N ILE A 21 8.52 -6.15 8.10
CA ILE A 21 8.02 -4.91 8.69
C ILE A 21 9.06 -4.31 9.64
N VAL A 22 8.92 -3.02 9.94
CA VAL A 22 9.72 -2.38 11.00
C VAL A 22 9.62 -3.15 12.32
N ASP A 23 10.68 -3.08 13.13
CA ASP A 23 10.86 -3.85 14.36
C ASP A 23 9.59 -3.90 15.24
N ALA A 24 9.32 -5.05 15.84
CA ALA A 24 8.14 -5.29 16.66
C ALA A 24 8.03 -4.35 17.89
N THR A 25 9.15 -3.79 18.36
CA THR A 25 9.21 -2.77 19.42
C THR A 25 8.81 -1.38 18.95
N ILE A 26 8.79 -1.13 17.63
CA ILE A 26 8.34 0.11 16.99
C ILE A 26 6.87 -0.01 16.58
N THR A 27 6.49 -1.22 16.16
CA THR A 27 5.12 -1.56 15.81
C THR A 27 4.16 -1.20 16.95
N ASN A 28 3.06 -0.49 16.63
CA ASN A 28 2.06 0.05 17.58
C ASN A 28 2.52 1.21 18.48
N LYS A 29 3.76 1.72 18.33
CA LYS A 29 4.10 3.02 18.92
C LYS A 29 3.30 4.13 18.26
N ARG A 30 2.85 5.06 19.09
CA ARG A 30 2.06 6.22 18.69
C ARG A 30 2.96 7.44 18.71
N PHE A 31 3.02 8.17 17.60
CA PHE A 31 3.80 9.39 17.45
C PHE A 31 2.86 10.59 17.32
N ASN A 32 2.91 11.50 18.27
CA ASN A 32 2.07 12.69 18.31
C ASN A 32 2.60 13.73 17.31
N SER A 33 1.77 14.09 16.33
CA SER A 33 2.14 15.07 15.30
C SER A 33 2.29 16.50 15.82
N SER A 34 1.79 16.79 17.02
CA SER A 34 1.99 18.07 17.69
C SER A 34 3.25 18.11 18.55
N ASP A 35 3.94 16.98 18.72
CA ASP A 35 5.18 16.87 19.49
C ASP A 35 6.37 16.75 18.53
N PRO A 36 7.30 17.73 18.51
CA PRO A 36 8.46 17.69 17.64
C PRO A 36 9.36 16.47 17.85
N GLU A 37 9.53 15.98 19.08
CA GLU A 37 10.39 14.83 19.37
C GLU A 37 9.80 13.53 18.81
N ASP A 38 8.48 13.36 18.94
CA ASP A 38 7.78 12.23 18.33
C ASP A 38 7.89 12.27 16.80
N MET A 39 7.83 13.46 16.19
CA MET A 39 7.98 13.61 14.75
C MET A 39 9.41 13.34 14.27
N ASP A 40 10.43 13.81 14.99
CA ASP A 40 11.83 13.49 14.72
C ASP A 40 12.07 11.98 14.80
N ASN A 41 11.53 11.31 15.82
CA ASN A 41 11.61 9.85 15.96
C ASN A 41 10.87 9.12 14.82
N PHE A 42 9.69 9.60 14.43
CA PHE A 42 8.93 9.06 13.32
C PHE A 42 9.70 9.18 12.00
N HIS A 43 10.30 10.33 11.72
CA HIS A 43 11.11 10.56 10.53
C HIS A 43 12.40 9.75 10.54
N ALA A 44 13.05 9.59 11.69
CA ALA A 44 14.22 8.74 11.82
C ALA A 44 13.93 7.30 11.41
N ILE A 45 12.78 6.75 11.79
CA ILE A 45 12.32 5.42 11.37
C ILE A 45 12.03 5.40 9.86
N LEU A 46 11.38 6.43 9.32
CA LEU A 46 11.16 6.53 7.88
C LEU A 46 12.47 6.56 7.07
N CYS A 47 13.57 7.07 7.63
CA CYS A 47 14.87 7.00 6.96
C CYS A 47 15.51 5.60 6.95
N THR A 48 14.96 4.62 7.67
CA THR A 48 15.45 3.23 7.65
C THR A 48 14.67 2.30 6.74
N VAL A 49 13.52 2.73 6.21
CA VAL A 49 12.64 1.85 5.41
C VAL A 49 12.87 2.02 3.91
N ASP A 50 12.81 0.92 3.17
CA ASP A 50 12.97 0.92 1.71
C ASP A 50 11.67 1.19 0.96
N VAL A 51 10.53 0.83 1.57
CA VAL A 51 9.20 0.91 0.98
C VAL A 51 8.20 1.41 2.03
N VAL A 52 7.33 2.33 1.62
CA VAL A 52 6.20 2.81 2.42
C VAL A 52 4.90 2.40 1.76
N ILE A 53 4.05 1.73 2.54
CA ILE A 53 2.62 1.52 2.21
C ILE A 53 1.83 2.43 3.14
N ASP A 54 1.31 3.52 2.59
CA ASP A 54 0.52 4.50 3.31
C ASP A 54 -0.93 4.02 3.45
N GLN A 55 -1.34 3.83 4.70
CA GLN A 55 -2.69 3.39 5.07
C GLN A 55 -3.58 4.52 5.58
N THR A 56 -3.16 5.77 5.42
CA THR A 56 -3.92 6.93 5.86
C THR A 56 -5.28 6.98 5.15
N TYR A 57 -6.35 7.10 5.93
CA TYR A 57 -7.70 7.27 5.41
C TYR A 57 -7.76 8.53 4.54
N ALA A 58 -8.33 8.38 3.34
CA ALA A 58 -8.61 9.48 2.43
C ALA A 58 -10.09 9.45 2.09
N LEU A 59 -10.78 10.58 2.29
CA LEU A 59 -12.20 10.71 1.93
C LEU A 59 -12.37 10.59 0.40
N GLU A 60 -11.46 11.23 -0.35
CA GLU A 60 -11.41 11.19 -1.81
C GLU A 60 -10.08 10.54 -2.25
N PRO A 61 -10.02 9.21 -2.41
CA PRO A 61 -8.80 8.50 -2.79
C PRO A 61 -8.17 9.02 -4.09
N ALA A 62 -9.01 9.46 -5.05
CA ALA A 62 -8.59 10.02 -6.33
C ALA A 62 -7.76 11.31 -6.16
N GLU A 63 -8.03 12.10 -5.13
CA GLU A 63 -7.34 13.37 -4.86
C GLU A 63 -6.10 13.19 -3.99
N TYR A 64 -5.93 12.04 -3.33
CA TYR A 64 -4.77 11.75 -2.50
C TYR A 64 -3.54 11.50 -3.37
N LYS A 65 -2.60 12.45 -3.35
CA LYS A 65 -1.38 12.48 -4.18
C LYS A 65 -0.13 12.40 -3.31
N LEU A 66 1.03 12.34 -3.96
CA LEU A 66 2.33 12.36 -3.29
C LEU A 66 2.51 13.63 -2.42
N SER A 67 2.01 14.79 -2.87
CA SER A 67 2.05 16.03 -2.07
C SER A 67 1.25 15.90 -0.78
N THR A 68 0.06 15.28 -0.82
CA THR A 68 -0.77 15.01 0.36
C THR A 68 -0.03 14.13 1.36
N PHE A 69 0.69 13.11 0.89
CA PHE A 69 1.53 12.28 1.76
C PHE A 69 2.62 13.09 2.46
N PHE A 70 3.35 13.95 1.72
CA PHE A 70 4.41 14.78 2.31
C PHE A 70 3.88 15.83 3.29
N GLU A 71 2.75 16.46 2.97
CA GLU A 71 2.04 17.37 3.88
C GLU A 71 1.64 16.64 5.16
N ASN A 72 1.10 15.42 5.05
CA ASN A 72 0.67 14.61 6.18
C ASN A 72 1.84 14.26 7.12
N ILE A 73 2.99 13.87 6.58
CA ILE A 73 4.16 13.55 7.41
C ILE A 73 4.96 14.79 7.83
N ASN A 74 4.54 15.99 7.44
CA ASN A 74 5.21 17.26 7.75
C ASN A 74 6.68 17.31 7.31
N VAL A 75 6.96 16.94 6.06
CA VAL A 75 8.32 16.92 5.49
C VAL A 75 8.39 17.68 4.17
N SER A 76 9.39 18.55 4.02
CA SER A 76 9.77 19.13 2.72
C SER A 76 10.58 18.13 1.89
N HIS A 77 10.55 18.25 0.56
CA HIS A 77 11.15 17.30 -0.39
C HIS A 77 12.61 16.86 -0.15
N ASP A 78 13.41 17.61 0.62
CA ASP A 78 14.80 17.27 1.00
C ASP A 78 14.86 16.43 2.29
N SER A 79 14.74 15.11 2.17
CA SER A 79 14.75 14.17 3.31
C SER A 79 15.65 12.95 3.06
N CYS A 80 16.07 12.26 4.12
CA CYS A 80 16.87 11.03 4.05
C CYS A 80 16.08 9.78 3.58
N PHE A 81 14.88 9.96 3.04
CA PHE A 81 13.97 8.88 2.70
C PHE A 81 14.39 8.18 1.41
N SER A 82 15.06 7.02 1.52
CA SER A 82 15.44 6.18 0.38
C SER A 82 14.22 5.83 -0.49
N PHE A 83 13.08 5.54 0.15
CA PHE A 83 11.82 5.24 -0.53
C PHE A 83 11.31 6.38 -1.43
N VAL A 84 11.64 7.65 -1.14
CA VAL A 84 11.29 8.78 -2.01
C VAL A 84 12.13 8.72 -3.28
N SER A 85 13.46 8.66 -3.12
CA SER A 85 14.40 8.60 -4.25
C SER A 85 14.16 7.38 -5.16
N ASN A 86 13.77 6.26 -4.56
CA ASN A 86 13.51 5.01 -5.25
C ASN A 86 12.04 4.87 -5.71
N ARG A 87 11.20 5.89 -5.53
CA ARG A 87 9.78 5.92 -5.92
C ARG A 87 8.97 4.74 -5.34
N ARG A 88 9.13 4.48 -4.05
CA ARG A 88 8.58 3.33 -3.30
C ARG A 88 7.50 3.72 -2.30
N ILE A 89 6.56 4.56 -2.75
CA ILE A 89 5.47 5.06 -1.93
C ILE A 89 4.17 4.55 -2.55
N TRP A 90 3.46 3.72 -1.80
CA TRP A 90 2.33 2.96 -2.29
C TRP A 90 1.10 3.17 -1.42
N ARG A 91 -0.08 3.02 -2.01
CA ARG A 91 -1.37 2.98 -1.31
C ARG A 91 -2.21 1.84 -1.84
N PHE A 92 -3.07 1.27 -0.99
CA PHE A 92 -3.94 0.13 -1.32
C PHE A 92 -5.30 0.52 -1.92
N ASP A 93 -5.47 1.79 -2.28
CA ASP A 93 -6.71 2.39 -2.77
C ASP A 93 -6.74 2.51 -4.31
N LYS A 94 -6.02 1.64 -5.04
CA LYS A 94 -6.03 1.66 -6.51
C LYS A 94 -7.41 1.37 -7.09
N ARG A 95 -8.24 0.59 -6.40
CA ARG A 95 -9.58 0.21 -6.85
C ARG A 95 -10.62 0.77 -5.89
N ILE A 96 -11.57 1.51 -6.45
CA ILE A 96 -12.64 2.15 -5.70
C ILE A 96 -14.01 1.82 -6.32
N GLY A 97 -15.02 1.59 -5.51
CA GLY A 97 -16.40 1.48 -5.96
C GLY A 97 -17.09 2.84 -6.06
N ALA A 98 -18.38 2.79 -6.37
CA ALA A 98 -19.22 3.98 -6.40
C ALA A 98 -19.12 4.76 -5.07
N SER A 99 -18.99 6.09 -5.16
CA SER A 99 -18.82 6.99 -4.01
C SER A 99 -17.50 6.83 -3.24
N GLY A 100 -16.45 6.30 -3.88
CA GLY A 100 -15.09 6.27 -3.30
C GLY A 100 -14.85 5.17 -2.28
N THR A 101 -15.74 4.17 -2.19
CA THR A 101 -15.55 3.00 -1.31
C THR A 101 -14.34 2.18 -1.75
N LEU A 102 -13.52 1.69 -0.82
CA LEU A 102 -12.32 0.94 -1.18
C LEU A 102 -12.66 -0.53 -1.48
N ASP A 103 -12.30 -1.01 -2.67
CA ASP A 103 -12.40 -2.45 -3.04
C ASP A 103 -11.45 -3.33 -2.20
N TRP A 104 -10.51 -2.71 -1.48
CA TRP A 104 -9.59 -3.39 -0.58
C TRP A 104 -10.30 -4.25 0.47
N TYR A 105 -11.41 -3.76 1.03
CA TYR A 105 -12.10 -4.47 2.11
C TYR A 105 -13.04 -5.58 1.62
N ASP A 106 -13.25 -5.71 0.31
CA ASP A 106 -14.13 -6.72 -0.29
C ASP A 106 -13.36 -7.61 -1.28
N GLY A 107 -12.90 -7.00 -2.39
CA GLY A 107 -12.20 -7.68 -3.46
C GLY A 107 -10.85 -8.25 -3.04
N ALA A 108 -10.01 -7.46 -2.35
CA ALA A 108 -8.66 -7.88 -1.99
C ALA A 108 -8.66 -9.07 -1.01
N ILE A 109 -9.57 -9.05 -0.03
CA ILE A 109 -9.77 -10.16 0.92
C ILE A 109 -10.18 -11.45 0.18
N SER A 110 -11.01 -11.31 -0.85
CA SER A 110 -11.51 -12.44 -1.64
C SER A 110 -10.50 -12.97 -2.67
N GLN A 111 -9.43 -12.24 -2.96
CA GLN A 111 -8.44 -12.55 -4.00
C GLN A 111 -7.00 -12.48 -3.44
N PRO A 112 -6.67 -13.28 -2.41
CA PRO A 112 -5.39 -13.20 -1.70
C PRO A 112 -4.16 -13.42 -2.60
N GLN A 113 -4.31 -14.21 -3.67
CA GLN A 113 -3.24 -14.43 -4.65
C GLN A 113 -2.91 -13.17 -5.46
N LEU A 114 -3.89 -12.28 -5.71
CA LEU A 114 -3.65 -11.00 -6.36
C LEU A 114 -2.97 -10.03 -5.40
N VAL A 115 -3.37 -10.02 -4.13
CA VAL A 115 -2.70 -9.23 -3.08
C VAL A 115 -1.24 -9.63 -2.92
N LEU A 116 -0.96 -10.94 -2.89
CA LEU A 116 0.41 -11.45 -2.82
C LEU A 116 1.22 -11.05 -4.07
N GLY A 117 0.65 -11.19 -5.27
CA GLY A 117 1.30 -10.77 -6.52
C GLY A 117 1.63 -9.28 -6.55
N ASP A 118 0.69 -8.44 -6.12
CA ASP A 118 0.91 -7.01 -5.95
C ASP A 118 2.05 -6.71 -4.98
N LEU A 119 2.07 -7.35 -3.81
CA LEU A 119 3.10 -7.12 -2.80
C LEU A 119 4.50 -7.54 -3.28
N ILE A 120 4.61 -8.64 -4.03
CA ILE A 120 5.86 -9.03 -4.68
C ILE A 120 6.35 -7.91 -5.61
N GLU A 121 5.49 -7.34 -6.46
CA GLU A 121 5.89 -6.23 -7.34
C GLU A 121 6.17 -4.92 -6.56
N VAL A 122 5.45 -4.66 -5.47
CA VAL A 122 5.67 -3.50 -4.59
C VAL A 122 7.07 -3.54 -3.97
N PHE A 123 7.47 -4.70 -3.43
CA PHE A 123 8.75 -4.89 -2.75
C PHE A 123 9.90 -5.14 -3.72
N PHE A 124 9.67 -5.94 -4.77
CA PHE A 124 10.67 -6.40 -5.73
C PHE A 124 10.16 -6.17 -7.16
N PRO A 125 10.17 -4.92 -7.66
CA PRO A 125 9.51 -4.59 -8.90
C PRO A 125 10.29 -5.18 -10.06
N THR A 126 9.56 -5.84 -10.93
CA THR A 126 10.08 -6.39 -12.17
C THR A 126 9.74 -5.47 -13.34
N GLY A 127 8.73 -4.61 -13.19
CA GLY A 127 8.13 -3.83 -14.28
C GLY A 127 7.25 -4.67 -15.21
N ASN A 128 7.14 -5.99 -14.99
CA ASN A 128 6.38 -6.92 -15.82
C ASN A 128 5.02 -7.29 -15.20
N TYR A 129 4.72 -6.77 -14.02
CA TYR A 129 3.46 -7.01 -13.32
C TYR A 129 2.71 -5.69 -13.13
N THR A 130 1.42 -5.69 -13.45
CA THR A 130 0.55 -4.53 -13.18
C THR A 130 -0.23 -4.81 -11.91
N THR A 131 0.00 -4.00 -10.88
CA THR A 131 -0.70 -4.10 -9.61
C THR A 131 -2.20 -3.90 -9.77
N ILE A 132 -2.99 -4.62 -8.96
CA ILE A 132 -4.45 -4.59 -8.97
C ILE A 132 -4.98 -3.65 -7.88
N TYR A 133 -4.52 -3.79 -6.65
CA TYR A 133 -4.98 -3.07 -5.47
C TYR A 133 -4.03 -1.96 -5.03
N PHE A 134 -2.73 -2.08 -5.35
CA PHE A 134 -1.74 -1.08 -4.95
C PHE A 134 -1.43 -0.08 -6.05
N ARG A 135 -1.48 1.22 -5.75
CA ARG A 135 -1.02 2.29 -6.65
C ARG A 135 0.22 2.99 -6.11
N ASN A 136 1.12 3.37 -7.01
CA ASN A 136 2.34 4.09 -6.66
C ASN A 136 2.16 5.61 -6.77
N LEU A 137 2.26 6.31 -5.64
CA LEU A 137 2.12 7.78 -5.61
C LEU A 137 3.26 8.50 -6.33
N ALA A 138 4.48 7.97 -6.25
CA ALA A 138 5.66 8.56 -6.87
C ALA A 138 5.70 8.36 -8.40
N LYS A 139 4.89 7.45 -8.94
CA LYS A 139 4.65 7.26 -10.38
C LYS A 139 3.37 7.92 -10.86
N GLU A 140 2.69 8.69 -10.00
CA GLU A 140 1.42 9.36 -10.32
C GLU A 140 0.31 8.39 -10.76
N GLU A 141 0.33 7.16 -10.23
CA GLU A 141 -0.73 6.20 -10.51
C GLU A 141 -2.05 6.66 -9.86
N GLY A 142 -3.10 6.67 -10.67
CA GLY A 142 -4.46 7.03 -10.25
C GLY A 142 -5.24 5.86 -9.67
N VAL A 143 -6.51 6.14 -9.37
CA VAL A 143 -7.50 5.14 -8.97
C VAL A 143 -8.29 4.64 -10.18
N THR A 144 -8.84 3.43 -10.07
CA THR A 144 -9.72 2.81 -11.04
C THR A 144 -11.08 2.61 -10.37
N GLU A 145 -12.12 3.22 -10.93
CA GLU A 145 -13.49 2.99 -10.48
C GLU A 145 -13.98 1.64 -11.00
N ILE A 146 -14.50 0.80 -10.10
CA ILE A 146 -15.06 -0.51 -10.43
C ILE A 146 -16.57 -0.42 -10.57
N GLY A 147 -17.06 -0.68 -11.78
CA GLY A 147 -18.48 -0.72 -12.10
C GLY A 147 -18.96 -2.10 -12.55
N PRO A 148 -20.29 -2.29 -12.68
CA PRO A 148 -20.89 -3.56 -13.10
C PRO A 148 -20.45 -4.01 -14.50
N GLU A 149 -20.05 -3.08 -15.37
CA GLU A 149 -19.49 -3.36 -16.69
C GLU A 149 -18.17 -4.15 -16.64
N MET A 150 -17.45 -4.11 -15.52
CA MET A 150 -16.23 -4.88 -15.31
C MET A 150 -16.50 -6.34 -14.94
N CYS A 151 -17.76 -6.70 -14.65
CA CYS A 151 -18.20 -8.07 -14.40
C CYS A 151 -18.40 -8.83 -15.73
N LEU A 152 -17.34 -8.97 -16.52
CA LEU A 152 -17.38 -9.63 -17.84
C LEU A 152 -17.44 -11.16 -17.76
N ARG A 153 -17.22 -11.72 -16.58
CA ARG A 153 -17.18 -13.16 -16.36
C ARG A 153 -18.59 -13.70 -16.14
N SER A 154 -18.94 -14.77 -16.86
CA SER A 154 -20.15 -15.52 -16.56
C SER A 154 -20.08 -16.13 -15.16
N ILE A 155 -21.12 -15.90 -14.36
CA ILE A 155 -21.28 -16.52 -13.03
C ILE A 155 -21.40 -18.04 -13.10
N SER A 156 -21.69 -18.60 -14.28
CA SER A 156 -21.76 -20.04 -14.50
C SER A 156 -20.40 -20.71 -14.73
N THR A 157 -19.31 -19.94 -14.84
CA THR A 157 -17.97 -20.47 -15.13
C THR A 157 -17.11 -20.40 -13.87
N THR A 158 -16.64 -21.54 -13.37
CA THR A 158 -15.75 -21.65 -12.19
C THR A 158 -14.39 -21.00 -12.43
N MET A 159 -13.87 -20.28 -11.44
CA MET A 159 -12.54 -19.66 -11.54
C MET A 159 -11.48 -20.75 -11.56
N GLU A 160 -10.65 -20.76 -12.62
CA GLU A 160 -9.50 -21.65 -12.65
C GLU A 160 -8.48 -21.18 -11.62
N PRO A 161 -8.04 -22.06 -10.70
CA PRO A 161 -7.01 -21.71 -9.74
C PRO A 161 -5.70 -21.39 -10.48
N ILE A 162 -5.01 -20.35 -10.04
CA ILE A 162 -3.65 -20.07 -10.50
C ILE A 162 -2.74 -21.14 -9.90
N ILE A 163 -2.28 -22.08 -10.73
CA ILE A 163 -1.32 -23.11 -10.32
C ILE A 163 0.09 -22.55 -10.55
N LEU A 164 0.77 -22.20 -9.47
CA LEU A 164 2.20 -21.88 -9.53
C LEU A 164 2.97 -23.18 -9.80
N PRO A 165 3.85 -23.23 -10.82
CA PRO A 165 4.68 -24.39 -11.05
C PRO A 165 5.63 -24.58 -9.86
N CYS A 166 5.70 -25.79 -9.33
CA CYS A 166 6.74 -26.14 -8.36
C CYS A 166 8.10 -26.10 -9.06
N GLN A 167 9.03 -25.30 -8.54
CA GLN A 167 10.45 -25.36 -8.91
C GLN A 167 11.18 -26.42 -8.08
#